data_AF-A0A7G6X1H5-F1
#
_entry.id   AF-A0A7G6X1H5-F1
#
_cell.length_a   1.000
_cell.length_b   1.000
_cell.length_c   1.000
_cell.angle_alpha   90.00
_cell.angle_beta   90.00
_cell.angle_gamma   90.00
#
_symmetry.space_group_name_H-M   'P 1'
#
loop_
_entity.id
_entity.type
_entity.pdbx_description
1 polymer ?
#
loop_
_entity_poly.entity_id
_entity_poly.type
_entity_poly.pdbx_seq_one_letter_code
_entity_poly.pdbx_strand_id
1 'polypeptide(L)'
;MEYFVYGRDVPGAGALKQRLAEEHWAFMDQYAEGMVARGPTLTGQGDDAESTGSLHIVDLPDAEAAHAFAYEEPYYLAGAFESVLLCRFDNLLGRKMWDFTDGVEGNDRFLVITTGEPAPVPSKHLIVYGELLTLDGRTRLGHAATVEAPDLESAANLLPPGERSTEVFPWTFGGRR
;
A
#
# COMPACT_ATOMS: atom_id res chain seq x y z
N MET A 1 1.49 -16.08 4.50
CA MET A 1 0.21 -15.39 4.26
C MET A 1 0.50 -13.93 4.01
N GLU A 2 -0.16 -13.30 3.04
CA GLU A 2 0.06 -11.88 2.77
C GLU A 2 -0.77 -10.99 3.70
N TYR A 3 -0.18 -9.85 4.07
CA TYR A 3 -0.78 -8.84 4.92
C TYR A 3 -0.66 -7.47 4.26
N PHE A 4 -1.73 -6.69 4.35
CA PHE A 4 -1.81 -5.31 3.90
C PHE A 4 -1.62 -4.40 5.11
N VAL A 5 -0.57 -3.58 5.09
CA VAL A 5 -0.22 -2.62 6.15
C VAL A 5 -0.14 -1.24 5.54
N TYR A 6 -1.05 -0.36 5.95
CA TYR A 6 -1.05 1.04 5.52
C TYR A 6 -1.02 1.97 6.73
N GLY A 7 0.14 2.57 6.97
CA GLY A 7 0.33 3.63 7.94
C GLY A 7 -0.04 4.98 7.32
N ARG A 8 -1.03 5.68 7.88
CA ARG A 8 -1.38 7.05 7.49
C ARG A 8 -0.55 8.01 8.33
N ASP A 9 0.18 8.92 7.69
CA ASP A 9 1.07 9.82 8.39
C ASP A 9 0.29 10.87 9.21
N VAL A 10 0.83 11.28 10.36
CA VAL A 10 0.38 12.53 11.00
C VAL A 10 0.76 13.73 10.12
N PRO A 11 0.00 14.84 10.16
CA PRO A 11 0.37 16.06 9.46
C PRO A 11 1.80 16.52 9.83
N GLY A 12 2.66 16.72 8.83
CA GLY A 12 4.04 17.16 9.04
C GLY A 12 5.04 16.06 9.42
N ALA A 13 4.69 14.77 9.30
CA ALA A 13 5.59 13.65 9.58
C ALA A 13 6.83 13.60 8.65
N GLY A 14 6.83 14.30 7.51
CA GLY A 14 7.88 14.20 6.49
C GLY A 14 9.30 14.39 7.02
N ALA A 15 9.53 15.43 7.83
CA ALA A 15 10.85 15.69 8.41
C ALA A 15 11.29 14.61 9.43
N LEU A 16 10.34 13.99 10.13
CA LEU A 16 10.63 12.87 11.03
C LEU A 16 10.99 11.62 10.21
N LYS A 17 10.18 11.30 9.19
CA LYS A 17 10.41 10.15 8.30
C LYS A 17 11.75 10.26 7.58
N GLN A 18 12.10 11.45 7.09
CA GLN A 18 13.40 11.69 6.45
C GLN A 18 14.58 11.38 7.39
N ARG A 19 14.49 11.79 8.67
CA ARG A 19 15.55 11.49 9.64
C ARG A 19 15.68 10.00 9.97
N LEU A 20 14.57 9.26 9.91
CA LEU A 20 14.49 7.84 10.25
C LEU A 20 14.50 6.92 9.02
N ALA A 21 14.75 7.48 7.83
CA ALA A 21 14.59 6.75 6.58
C ALA A 21 15.50 5.54 6.50
N GLU A 22 16.74 5.65 7.02
CA GLU A 22 17.67 4.54 7.02
C GLU A 22 17.32 3.44 8.01
N GLU A 23 16.90 3.79 9.23
CA GLU A 23 16.42 2.80 10.19
C GLU A 23 15.18 2.08 9.62
N HIS A 24 14.26 2.83 9.03
CA HIS A 24 13.07 2.28 8.38
C HIS A 24 13.44 1.33 7.24
N TRP A 25 14.38 1.71 6.36
CA TRP A 25 14.84 0.81 5.30
C TRP A 25 15.55 -0.42 5.83
N ALA A 26 16.44 -0.27 6.81
CA ALA A 26 17.13 -1.40 7.43
C ALA A 26 16.16 -2.38 8.10
N PHE A 27 15.06 -1.89 8.67
CA PHE A 27 13.97 -2.74 9.15
C PHE A 27 13.29 -3.47 7.99
N MET A 28 12.90 -2.75 6.93
CA MET A 28 12.21 -3.33 5.77
C MET A 28 13.07 -4.35 5.00
N ASP A 29 14.39 -4.19 5.00
CA ASP A 29 15.33 -5.11 4.34
C ASP A 29 15.29 -6.53 4.96
N GLN A 30 14.90 -6.66 6.23
CA GLN A 30 14.69 -7.96 6.89
C GLN A 30 13.51 -8.74 6.30
N TYR A 31 12.58 -8.04 5.64
CA TYR A 31 11.36 -8.60 5.04
C TYR A 31 11.42 -8.62 3.51
N ALA A 32 12.59 -8.34 2.91
CA ALA A 32 12.73 -8.16 1.46
C ALA A 32 12.27 -9.39 0.65
N GLU A 33 12.52 -10.61 1.14
CA GLU A 33 12.11 -11.85 0.46
C GLU A 33 10.58 -11.97 0.36
N GLY A 34 9.87 -11.64 1.45
CA GLY A 34 8.41 -11.67 1.54
C GLY A 34 7.71 -10.43 0.99
N MET A 35 8.44 -9.38 0.63
CA MET A 35 7.83 -8.12 0.18
C MET A 35 7.13 -8.30 -1.18
N VAL A 36 5.84 -7.98 -1.21
CA VAL A 36 4.97 -8.04 -2.40
C VAL A 36 4.87 -6.66 -3.04
N ALA A 37 4.57 -5.63 -2.26
CA ALA A 37 4.51 -4.25 -2.70
C ALA A 37 4.90 -3.30 -1.57
N ARG A 38 5.52 -2.17 -1.89
CA ARG A 38 5.81 -1.10 -0.92
C ARG A 38 5.88 0.26 -1.58
N GLY A 39 5.52 1.29 -0.84
CA GLY A 39 5.70 2.67 -1.31
C GLY A 39 5.00 3.71 -0.47
N PRO A 40 5.47 4.97 -0.51
CA PRO A 40 4.79 6.06 0.14
C PRO A 40 3.52 6.42 -0.64
N THR A 41 2.45 6.73 0.08
CA THR A 41 1.41 7.61 -0.46
C THR A 41 1.88 9.05 -0.36
N LEU A 42 1.41 9.91 -1.26
CA LEU A 42 1.93 11.27 -1.46
C LEU A 42 0.80 12.32 -1.48
N THR A 43 1.16 13.59 -1.29
CA THR A 43 0.23 14.73 -1.45
C THR A 43 -0.14 15.00 -2.91
N GLY A 44 0.66 14.52 -3.85
CA GLY A 44 0.52 14.73 -5.29
C GLY A 44 1.53 13.90 -6.06
N GLN A 45 1.76 14.27 -7.32
CA GLN A 45 2.77 13.66 -8.19
C GLN A 45 3.94 14.63 -8.39
N GLY A 46 5.15 14.10 -8.64
CA GLY A 46 6.36 14.89 -8.85
C GLY A 46 7.26 15.05 -7.61
N ASP A 47 8.35 15.79 -7.77
CA ASP A 47 9.47 15.82 -6.81
C ASP A 47 9.17 16.58 -5.50
N ASP A 48 8.24 17.54 -5.55
CA ASP A 48 7.81 18.32 -4.37
C ASP A 48 6.73 17.60 -3.55
N ALA A 49 6.32 16.39 -3.96
CA ALA A 49 5.27 15.64 -3.28
C ALA A 49 5.75 15.09 -1.93
N GLU A 50 5.02 15.43 -0.87
CA GLU A 50 5.33 14.98 0.49
C GLU A 50 4.65 13.65 0.79
N SER A 51 5.27 12.82 1.63
CA SER A 51 4.67 11.57 2.07
C SER A 51 3.45 11.83 2.96
N THR A 52 2.36 11.12 2.68
CA THR A 52 1.10 11.11 3.45
C THR A 52 0.83 9.75 4.10
N GLY A 53 1.71 8.79 3.90
CA GLY A 53 1.59 7.45 4.43
C GLY A 53 2.59 6.48 3.82
N SER A 54 2.51 5.22 4.24
CA SER A 54 3.37 4.14 3.82
C SER A 54 2.56 2.85 3.65
N LEU A 55 2.51 2.36 2.42
CA LEU A 55 1.92 1.07 2.06
C LEU A 55 3.00 -0.01 2.07
N HIS A 56 2.67 -1.15 2.68
CA HIS A 56 3.40 -2.40 2.56
C HIS A 56 2.41 -3.55 2.36
N ILE A 57 2.69 -4.42 1.41
CA ILE A 57 2.05 -5.73 1.26
C ILE A 57 3.18 -6.76 1.39
N VAL A 58 3.07 -7.65 2.36
CA VAL A 58 4.17 -8.53 2.76
C VAL A 58 3.66 -9.92 3.12
N ASP A 59 4.34 -10.95 2.63
CA ASP A 59 4.12 -12.35 2.99
C ASP A 59 4.83 -12.67 4.31
N LEU A 60 4.06 -13.07 5.32
CA LEU A 60 4.50 -13.35 6.69
C LEU A 60 3.90 -14.68 7.19
N PRO A 61 4.54 -15.35 8.16
CA PRO A 61 4.09 -16.66 8.62
C PRO A 61 2.70 -16.63 9.28
N ASP A 62 2.41 -15.59 10.06
CA ASP A 62 1.18 -15.48 10.85
C ASP A 62 0.84 -14.02 11.25
N ALA A 63 -0.27 -13.87 11.97
CA ALA A 63 -0.77 -12.57 12.40
C ALA A 63 0.11 -11.92 13.48
N GLU A 64 0.85 -12.70 14.28
CA GLU A 64 1.78 -12.16 15.27
C GLU A 64 2.96 -11.48 14.57
N ALA A 65 3.52 -12.12 13.55
CA ALA A 65 4.54 -11.52 12.69
C ALA A 65 4.03 -10.27 11.96
N ALA A 66 2.76 -10.26 11.53
CA ALA A 66 2.14 -9.09 10.91
C ALA A 66 1.97 -7.92 11.90
N HIS A 67 1.63 -8.22 13.15
CA HIS A 67 1.61 -7.22 14.23
C HIS A 67 3.01 -6.65 14.49
N ALA A 68 4.04 -7.49 14.59
CA ALA A 68 5.42 -7.03 14.77
C ALA A 68 5.86 -6.14 13.59
N PHE A 69 5.61 -6.57 12.36
CA PHE A 69 5.91 -5.78 11.16
C PHE A 69 5.24 -4.40 11.18
N ALA A 70 3.97 -4.32 11.60
CA ALA A 70 3.21 -3.08 11.56
C ALA A 70 3.54 -2.11 12.70
N TYR A 71 3.95 -2.62 13.87
CA TYR A 71 4.03 -1.84 15.11
C TYR A 71 5.42 -1.77 15.74
N GLU A 72 6.39 -2.54 15.26
CA GLU A 72 7.79 -2.45 15.68
C GLU A 72 8.66 -1.69 14.67
N GLU A 73 8.06 -1.19 13.58
CA GLU A 73 8.78 -0.43 12.56
C GLU A 73 9.12 1.00 13.03
N PRO A 74 10.27 1.57 12.62
CA PRO A 74 10.78 2.84 13.16
C PRO A 74 9.83 4.03 13.02
N TYR A 75 9.06 4.13 11.93
CA TYR A 75 8.10 5.22 11.76
C TYR A 75 6.93 5.12 12.73
N TYR A 76 6.40 3.92 12.98
CA TYR A 76 5.35 3.73 13.97
C TYR A 76 5.86 4.05 15.37
N LEU A 77 7.01 3.49 15.77
CA LEU A 77 7.60 3.70 17.10
C LEU A 77 7.92 5.18 17.39
N ALA A 78 8.27 5.94 16.36
CA ALA A 78 8.53 7.37 16.47
C ALA A 78 7.26 8.26 16.43
N GLY A 79 6.07 7.68 16.24
CA GLY A 79 4.81 8.41 16.17
C GLY A 79 4.57 9.13 14.84
N ALA A 80 5.17 8.64 13.75
CA ALA A 80 4.95 9.23 12.42
C ALA A 80 3.56 8.89 11.84
N PHE A 81 2.90 7.83 12.32
CA PHE A 81 1.58 7.41 11.86
C PHE A 81 0.47 7.82 12.82
N GLU A 82 -0.58 8.45 12.27
CA GLU A 82 -1.84 8.71 12.96
C GLU A 82 -2.64 7.42 13.16
N SER A 83 -2.64 6.55 12.14
CA SER A 83 -3.34 5.28 12.17
C SER A 83 -2.64 4.24 11.30
N VAL A 84 -2.84 2.97 11.64
CA VAL A 84 -2.34 1.83 10.86
C VAL A 84 -3.52 0.93 10.52
N LEU A 85 -3.76 0.72 9.23
CA LEU A 85 -4.65 -0.30 8.72
C LEU A 85 -3.85 -1.60 8.52
N LEU A 86 -4.07 -2.58 9.39
CA LEU A 86 -3.47 -3.91 9.32
C LEU A 86 -4.57 -4.93 8.99
N CYS A 87 -4.48 -5.54 7.81
CA CYS A 87 -5.44 -6.52 7.31
C CYS A 87 -4.72 -7.76 6.77
N ARG A 88 -5.41 -8.90 6.75
CA ARG A 88 -4.99 -10.00 5.88
C ARG A 88 -5.30 -9.61 4.43
N PHE A 89 -4.39 -9.96 3.52
CA PHE A 89 -4.51 -9.70 2.10
C PHE A 89 -4.62 -11.01 1.32
N ASP A 90 -5.56 -11.07 0.38
CA ASP A 90 -5.66 -12.17 -0.59
C ASP A 90 -5.32 -11.63 -1.99
N ASN A 91 -4.09 -11.87 -2.46
CA ASN A 91 -3.60 -11.34 -3.72
C ASN A 91 -4.20 -12.07 -4.92
N LEU A 92 -5.24 -11.46 -5.50
CA LEU A 92 -5.99 -12.00 -6.63
C LEU A 92 -5.21 -12.01 -7.94
N LEU A 93 -4.11 -11.25 -8.04
CA LEU A 93 -3.24 -11.27 -9.22
C LEU A 93 -2.07 -12.24 -9.08
N GLY A 94 -1.75 -12.70 -7.87
CA GLY A 94 -0.64 -13.61 -7.60
C GLY A 94 0.73 -13.08 -8.03
N ARG A 95 0.91 -11.75 -8.10
CA ARG A 95 2.16 -11.10 -8.51
C ARG A 95 2.61 -10.04 -7.52
N LYS A 96 3.90 -9.70 -7.58
CA LYS A 96 4.54 -8.62 -6.83
C LYS A 96 4.54 -7.33 -7.66
N MET A 97 4.79 -6.19 -7.02
CA MET A 97 4.87 -4.90 -7.72
C MET A 97 5.97 -4.85 -8.77
N TRP A 98 7.05 -5.62 -8.57
CA TRP A 98 8.19 -5.72 -9.49
C TRP A 98 7.87 -6.47 -10.79
N ASP A 99 6.82 -7.28 -10.80
CA ASP A 99 6.36 -8.01 -11.98
C ASP A 99 5.57 -7.09 -12.94
N PHE A 100 5.26 -5.86 -12.52
CA PHE A 100 4.65 -4.84 -13.37
C PHE A 100 5.74 -4.11 -14.17
N THR A 101 5.91 -4.48 -15.45
CA THR A 101 6.92 -3.91 -16.34
C THR A 101 6.35 -3.07 -17.48
N ASP A 102 5.04 -3.15 -17.73
CA ASP A 102 4.38 -2.61 -18.93
C ASP A 102 3.73 -1.23 -18.67
N GLY A 103 4.44 -0.38 -17.92
CA GLY A 103 3.98 0.96 -17.61
C GLY A 103 3.84 1.84 -18.85
N VAL A 104 2.83 2.71 -18.85
CA VAL A 104 2.57 3.66 -19.95
C VAL A 104 3.17 5.02 -19.61
N GLU A 105 3.96 5.56 -20.54
CA GLU A 105 4.55 6.89 -20.40
C GLU A 105 3.46 7.96 -20.17
N GLY A 106 3.67 8.82 -19.19
CA GLY A 106 2.73 9.87 -18.80
C GLY A 106 1.65 9.43 -17.82
N ASN A 107 1.53 8.14 -17.51
CA ASN A 107 0.70 7.70 -16.39
C ASN A 107 1.44 7.81 -15.06
N ASP A 108 0.64 8.08 -14.03
CA ASP A 108 1.03 8.09 -12.64
C ASP A 108 0.58 6.80 -11.93
N ARG A 109 1.02 6.62 -10.68
CA ARG A 109 0.64 5.47 -9.85
C ARG A 109 -0.16 5.90 -8.63
N PHE A 110 -1.05 5.00 -8.21
CA PHE A 110 -2.03 5.28 -7.16
C PHE A 110 -2.27 4.05 -6.29
N LEU A 111 -2.57 4.29 -5.02
CA LEU A 111 -3.17 3.32 -4.11
C LEU A 111 -4.68 3.60 -4.07
N VAL A 112 -5.49 2.58 -4.33
CA VAL A 112 -6.95 2.61 -4.23
C VAL A 112 -7.38 1.62 -3.15
N ILE A 113 -8.20 2.07 -2.20
CA ILE A 113 -8.80 1.25 -1.14
C ILE A 113 -10.31 1.47 -1.18
N THR A 114 -11.09 0.39 -1.14
CA THR A 114 -12.56 0.47 -1.19
C THR A 114 -13.21 -0.62 -0.34
N THR A 115 -14.40 -0.33 0.19
CA THR A 115 -15.18 -1.23 1.05
C THR A 115 -16.19 -2.08 0.27
N GLY A 116 -16.07 -2.16 -1.07
CA GLY A 116 -16.97 -2.91 -1.95
C GLY A 116 -16.68 -4.40 -2.04
N GLU A 117 -17.49 -5.11 -2.82
CA GLU A 117 -17.16 -6.48 -3.23
C GLU A 117 -16.07 -6.45 -4.33
N PRO A 118 -14.99 -7.23 -4.18
CA PRO A 118 -14.01 -7.39 -5.23
C PRO A 118 -14.67 -8.05 -6.44
N ALA A 119 -14.38 -7.52 -7.62
CA ALA A 119 -14.76 -8.12 -8.89
C ALA A 119 -13.49 -8.35 -9.71
N PRO A 120 -13.46 -9.36 -10.60
CA PRO A 120 -12.40 -9.45 -11.58
C PRO A 120 -12.29 -8.15 -12.38
N VAL A 121 -11.13 -7.50 -12.30
CA VAL A 121 -10.85 -6.26 -13.04
C VAL A 121 -9.90 -6.61 -14.19
N PRO A 122 -10.38 -6.75 -15.44
CA PRO A 122 -9.53 -7.06 -16.58
C PRO A 122 -8.80 -5.79 -17.05
N SER A 123 -7.80 -5.35 -16.29
CA SER A 123 -6.97 -4.20 -16.64
C SER A 123 -5.50 -4.55 -16.54
N LYS A 124 -4.75 -4.25 -17.60
CA LYS A 124 -3.28 -4.35 -17.61
C LYS A 124 -2.62 -3.32 -16.67
N HIS A 125 -3.35 -2.30 -16.26
CA HIS A 125 -2.85 -1.19 -15.44
C HIS A 125 -2.96 -1.43 -13.93
N LEU A 126 -3.50 -2.57 -13.50
CA LEU A 126 -3.29 -2.99 -12.12
C LEU A 126 -1.80 -3.23 -11.91
N ILE A 127 -1.30 -3.08 -10.69
CA ILE A 127 0.05 -3.45 -10.28
C ILE A 127 -0.06 -4.61 -9.27
N VAL A 128 -0.81 -4.42 -8.19
CA VAL A 128 -1.22 -5.46 -7.23
C VAL A 128 -2.70 -5.23 -6.95
N TYR A 129 -3.51 -6.28 -6.83
CA TYR A 129 -4.93 -6.19 -6.51
C TYR A 129 -5.33 -7.39 -5.66
N GLY A 130 -6.10 -7.14 -4.59
CA GLY A 130 -6.53 -8.20 -3.70
C GLY A 130 -7.60 -7.80 -2.69
N GLU A 131 -8.13 -8.80 -2.00
CA GLU A 131 -9.14 -8.62 -0.96
C GLU A 131 -8.51 -8.18 0.36
N LEU A 132 -9.22 -7.34 1.10
CA LEU A 132 -8.90 -6.99 2.48
C LEU A 132 -9.82 -7.76 3.42
N LEU A 133 -9.23 -8.52 4.33
CA LEU A 133 -9.93 -9.37 5.29
C LEU A 133 -9.51 -8.99 6.72
N THR A 134 -10.36 -9.29 7.69
CA THR A 134 -9.96 -9.33 9.11
C THR A 134 -8.77 -10.27 9.31
N LEU A 135 -7.99 -10.07 10.37
CA LEU A 135 -6.78 -10.87 10.61
C LEU A 135 -7.06 -12.36 10.77
N ASP A 136 -8.24 -12.75 11.27
CA ASP A 136 -8.68 -14.14 11.34
C ASP A 136 -9.11 -14.71 9.97
N GLY A 137 -9.12 -13.88 8.92
CA GLY A 137 -9.51 -14.21 7.56
C GLY A 137 -11.01 -14.49 7.36
N ARG A 138 -11.86 -14.21 8.36
CA ARG A 138 -13.26 -14.62 8.33
C ARG A 138 -14.20 -13.57 7.76
N THR A 139 -13.88 -12.30 7.93
CA THR A 139 -14.75 -11.19 7.52
C THR A 139 -14.07 -10.34 6.47
N ARG A 140 -14.79 -10.07 5.39
CA ARG A 140 -14.34 -9.15 4.35
C ARG A 140 -14.49 -7.71 4.82
N LEU A 141 -13.44 -6.93 4.59
CA LEU A 141 -13.37 -5.49 4.88
C LEU A 141 -13.45 -4.66 3.61
N GLY A 142 -13.03 -5.21 2.47
CA GLY A 142 -13.04 -4.53 1.18
C GLY A 142 -12.03 -5.12 0.21
N HIS A 143 -11.47 -4.28 -0.65
CA HIS A 143 -10.36 -4.62 -1.53
C HIS A 143 -9.46 -3.40 -1.78
N ALA A 144 -8.21 -3.67 -2.15
CA ALA A 144 -7.24 -2.64 -2.46
C ALA A 144 -6.45 -3.00 -3.71
N ALA A 145 -6.02 -1.98 -4.44
CA ALA A 145 -5.09 -2.10 -5.53
C ALA A 145 -4.05 -0.99 -5.52
N THR A 146 -2.83 -1.32 -5.93
CA THR A 146 -1.95 -0.33 -6.53
C THR A 146 -2.16 -0.37 -8.04
N VAL A 147 -2.32 0.78 -8.67
CA VAL A 147 -2.65 0.89 -10.10
C VAL A 147 -1.80 1.96 -10.77
N GLU A 148 -1.71 1.88 -12.09
CA GLU A 148 -1.23 2.95 -12.95
C GLU A 148 -2.43 3.60 -13.66
N ALA A 149 -2.48 4.94 -13.76
CA ALA A 149 -3.56 5.67 -14.42
C ALA A 149 -3.09 7.10 -14.81
N PRO A 150 -3.79 7.81 -15.72
CA PRO A 150 -3.42 9.20 -16.04
C PRO A 150 -3.73 10.20 -14.92
N ASP A 151 -4.70 9.88 -14.05
CA ASP A 151 -5.14 10.76 -12.95
C ASP A 151 -5.89 9.99 -11.85
N LEU A 152 -6.20 10.68 -10.75
CA LEU A 152 -6.91 10.13 -9.59
C LEU A 152 -8.29 9.58 -9.95
N GLU A 153 -9.02 10.24 -10.86
CA GLU A 153 -10.38 9.83 -11.24
C GLU A 153 -10.33 8.52 -12.04
N SER A 154 -9.42 8.43 -12.99
CA SER A 154 -9.17 7.22 -13.78
C SER A 154 -8.72 6.07 -12.89
N ALA A 155 -7.86 6.33 -11.89
CA ALA A 155 -7.47 5.32 -10.90
C ALA A 155 -8.67 4.82 -10.07
N ALA A 156 -9.54 5.73 -9.60
CA ALA A 156 -10.75 5.37 -8.87
C ALA A 156 -11.68 4.48 -9.69
N ASN A 157 -11.82 4.78 -10.98
CA ASN A 157 -12.71 4.09 -11.91
C ASN A 157 -12.16 2.74 -12.41
N LEU A 158 -10.89 2.41 -12.15
CA LEU A 158 -10.34 1.10 -12.49
C LEU A 158 -10.92 -0.02 -11.63
N LEU A 159 -11.31 0.29 -10.38
CA LEU A 159 -11.94 -0.68 -9.50
C LEU A 159 -13.46 -0.50 -9.50
N PRO A 160 -14.23 -1.59 -9.31
CA PRO A 160 -15.65 -1.47 -9.12
C PRO A 160 -15.92 -0.53 -7.93
N PRO A 161 -16.84 0.43 -8.06
CA PRO A 161 -17.15 1.34 -6.97
C PRO A 161 -17.69 0.54 -5.77
N GLY A 162 -17.18 0.84 -4.58
CA GLY A 162 -17.73 0.29 -3.35
C GLY A 162 -19.04 1.00 -2.99
N GLU A 163 -19.93 0.29 -2.28
CA GLU A 163 -21.22 0.86 -1.85
C GLU A 163 -21.10 2.04 -0.88
N ARG A 164 -19.94 2.22 -0.23
CA ARG A 164 -19.79 3.17 0.91
C ARG A 164 -18.61 4.13 0.81
N SER A 165 -17.44 3.72 0.33
CA SER A 165 -16.29 4.63 0.19
C SER A 165 -15.17 4.05 -0.68
N THR A 166 -14.60 4.89 -1.54
CA THR A 166 -13.34 4.66 -2.26
C THR A 166 -12.36 5.76 -1.86
N GLU A 167 -11.20 5.38 -1.32
CA GLU A 167 -10.06 6.25 -1.07
C GLU A 167 -9.03 6.05 -2.19
N VAL A 168 -8.51 7.14 -2.76
CA VAL A 168 -7.46 7.10 -3.77
C VAL A 168 -6.34 8.05 -3.39
N PHE A 169 -5.11 7.54 -3.40
CA PHE A 169 -3.91 8.29 -3.04
C PHE A 169 -2.88 8.22 -4.16
N PRO A 170 -2.24 9.34 -4.53
CA PRO A 170 -0.97 9.30 -5.24
C PRO A 170 0.00 8.36 -4.51
N TRP A 171 0.65 7.48 -5.25
CA TRP A 171 1.54 6.46 -4.70
C TRP A 171 2.66 6.19 -5.68
N THR A 172 3.83 5.79 -5.20
CA THR A 172 4.95 5.42 -6.08
C THR A 172 5.68 4.19 -5.54
N PHE A 173 6.45 3.51 -6.41
CA PHE A 173 7.30 2.42 -5.98
C PHE A 173 8.30 2.91 -4.92
N GLY A 174 8.17 2.32 -3.74
CA GLY A 174 9.12 2.48 -2.64
C GLY A 174 10.27 1.49 -2.73
N GLY A 175 11.29 1.75 -1.93
CA GLY A 175 12.53 1.00 -1.96
C GLY A 175 13.67 1.91 -1.54
N ARG A 176 14.80 1.28 -1.21
CA ARG A 176 16.07 1.98 -1.03
C ARG A 176 16.47 2.59 -2.39
N ARG A 177 16.83 3.88 -2.40
CA ARG A 177 17.31 4.60 -3.59
C ARG A 177 18.71 5.10 -3.36
#